data_AF-A0A9Q4H7K6-F1
#
_entry.id   AF-A0A9Q4H7K6-F1
#
_cell.length_a   1.000
_cell.length_b   1.000
_cell.length_c   1.000
_cell.angle_alpha   90.00
_cell.angle_beta   90.00
_cell.angle_gamma   90.00
#
_symmetry.space_group_name_H-M   'P 1'
#
loop_
_entity.id
_entity.type
_entity.pdbx_description
1 polymer ?
#
loop_
_entity_poly.entity_id
_entity_poly.type
_entity_poly.pdbx_seq_one_letter_code
_entity_poly.pdbx_strand_id
1 'polypeptide(L)'
;SWGAPTITNDGVSIAKEIELDDPYEKIGAELVKEVAKKTDDVAGDGTTTSTVLAQAMVREGLRNVTAGANPMGLKKGIETSVEAISARLSDMA
;
A
#
# COMPACT_ATOMS: atom_id res chain seq x y z
N SER A 1 -35.56 -1.18 -11.62
CA SER A 1 -35.23 -0.66 -10.28
C SER A 1 -33.73 -0.70 -10.13
N TRP A 2 -33.13 0.31 -9.51
CA TRP A 2 -31.81 0.12 -8.93
C TRP A 2 -31.92 -0.99 -7.87
N GLY A 3 -31.07 -2.01 -7.96
CA GLY A 3 -31.10 -3.17 -7.07
C GLY A 3 -30.76 -2.81 -5.63
N ALA A 4 -30.78 -3.80 -4.73
CA ALA A 4 -30.26 -3.61 -3.39
C ALA A 4 -28.74 -3.34 -3.44
N PRO A 5 -28.20 -2.50 -2.54
CA PRO A 5 -26.76 -2.23 -2.49
C PRO A 5 -25.97 -3.47 -2.11
N THR A 6 -24.74 -3.57 -2.62
CA THR A 6 -23.79 -4.61 -2.22
C THR A 6 -23.14 -4.22 -0.90
N ILE A 7 -23.22 -5.09 0.11
CA ILE A 7 -22.52 -4.93 1.40
C ILE A 7 -21.33 -5.88 1.38
N THR A 8 -20.12 -5.35 1.55
CA THR A 8 -18.89 -6.15 1.59
C THR A 8 -17.92 -5.60 2.63
N ASN A 9 -17.20 -6.51 3.29
CA ASN A 9 -16.07 -6.18 4.17
C ASN A 9 -14.74 -6.65 3.56
N ASP A 10 -14.76 -7.14 2.31
CA ASP A 10 -13.56 -7.59 1.62
C ASP A 10 -12.77 -6.39 1.08
N GLY A 11 -11.56 -6.20 1.62
CA GLY A 11 -10.67 -5.10 1.26
C GLY A 11 -10.28 -5.08 -0.22
N VAL A 12 -10.20 -6.25 -0.88
CA VAL A 12 -9.87 -6.34 -2.31
C VAL A 12 -11.02 -5.83 -3.16
N SER A 13 -12.24 -6.29 -2.88
CA SER A 13 -13.45 -5.80 -3.53
C SER A 13 -13.64 -4.30 -3.31
N ILE A 14 -13.44 -3.81 -2.07
CA ILE A 14 -13.53 -2.39 -1.76
C ILE A 14 -12.49 -1.59 -2.56
N ALA A 15 -11.23 -2.01 -2.58
CA ALA A 15 -10.16 -1.31 -3.31
C ALA A 15 -10.43 -1.20 -4.81
N LYS A 16 -11.04 -2.22 -5.43
CA LYS A 16 -11.39 -2.22 -6.86
C LYS A 16 -12.43 -1.15 -7.22
N GLU A 17 -13.38 -0.88 -6.32
CA GLU A 17 -14.47 0.08 -6.53
C GLU A 17 -14.09 1.55 -6.27
N ILE A 18 -12.91 1.82 -5.67
CA ILE A 18 -12.48 3.20 -5.38
C ILE A 18 -12.09 3.90 -6.69
N GLU A 19 -12.86 4.85 -7.17
CA GLU A 19 -12.47 5.73 -8.28
C GLU A 19 -12.42 7.19 -7.83
N LEU A 20 -11.43 7.92 -8.34
CA LEU A 20 -11.24 9.34 -8.06
C LEU A 20 -11.30 10.12 -9.36
N ASP A 21 -12.02 11.26 -9.33
CA ASP A 21 -12.22 12.12 -10.49
C ASP A 21 -10.94 12.92 -10.83
N ASP A 22 -10.18 13.34 -9.80
CA ASP A 22 -8.92 14.04 -10.01
C ASP A 22 -7.85 13.10 -10.59
N PRO A 23 -7.23 13.43 -11.75
CA PRO A 23 -6.26 12.55 -12.39
C PRO A 23 -5.02 12.26 -11.55
N TYR A 24 -4.55 13.21 -10.73
CA TYR A 24 -3.34 13.03 -9.92
C TYR A 24 -3.62 12.14 -8.71
N GLU A 25 -4.73 12.38 -8.02
CA GLU A 25 -5.18 11.52 -6.94
C GLU A 25 -5.47 10.10 -7.43
N LYS A 26 -6.09 9.97 -8.62
CA LYS A 26 -6.35 8.69 -9.26
C LYS A 26 -5.08 7.89 -9.49
N ILE A 27 -4.01 8.51 -10.01
CA ILE A 27 -2.71 7.83 -10.19
C ILE A 27 -2.20 7.28 -8.85
N GLY A 28 -2.26 8.06 -7.78
CA GLY A 28 -1.86 7.62 -6.45
C GLY A 28 -2.69 6.45 -5.93
N ALA A 29 -4.01 6.50 -6.09
CA ALA A 29 -4.92 5.43 -5.71
C ALA A 29 -4.66 4.14 -6.49
N GLU A 30 -4.49 4.21 -7.81
CA GLU A 30 -4.18 3.05 -8.66
C GLU A 30 -2.85 2.39 -8.26
N LEU A 31 -1.82 3.18 -7.92
CA LEU A 31 -0.55 2.62 -7.42
C LEU A 31 -0.74 1.80 -6.13
N VAL A 32 -1.56 2.28 -5.20
CA VAL A 32 -1.84 1.56 -3.95
C VAL A 32 -2.73 0.33 -4.20
N LYS A 33 -3.70 0.40 -5.11
CA LYS A 33 -4.49 -0.77 -5.51
C LYS A 33 -3.62 -1.89 -6.08
N GLU A 34 -2.62 -1.56 -6.89
CA GLU A 34 -1.68 -2.56 -7.43
C GLU A 34 -0.84 -3.22 -6.33
N VAL A 35 -0.48 -2.49 -5.26
CA VAL A 35 0.18 -3.08 -4.08
C VAL A 35 -0.74 -4.09 -3.38
N ALA A 36 -2.01 -3.72 -3.15
CA ALA A 36 -2.99 -4.59 -2.51
C ALA A 36 -3.25 -5.85 -3.35
N LYS A 37 -3.49 -5.68 -4.66
CA LYS A 37 -3.73 -6.77 -5.61
C LYS A 37 -2.55 -7.76 -5.68
N LYS A 38 -1.32 -7.26 -5.75
CA LYS A 38 -0.14 -8.12 -5.81
C LYS A 38 0.10 -8.91 -4.52
N THR A 39 -0.32 -8.35 -3.38
CA THR A 39 -0.31 -9.05 -2.09
C THR A 39 -1.31 -10.21 -2.12
N ASP A 40 -2.53 -9.94 -2.60
CA ASP A 40 -3.59 -10.94 -2.77
C ASP A 40 -3.16 -12.08 -3.70
N ASP A 41 -2.62 -11.74 -4.88
CA ASP A 41 -2.24 -12.71 -5.92
C ASP A 41 -1.18 -13.74 -5.44
N VAL A 42 -0.33 -13.36 -4.48
CA VAL A 42 0.77 -14.21 -3.98
C VAL A 42 0.43 -14.87 -2.66
N ALA A 43 -0.15 -14.12 -1.72
CA ALA A 43 -0.37 -14.57 -0.34
C ALA A 43 -1.83 -14.99 -0.04
N GLY A 44 -2.80 -14.53 -0.84
CA GLY A 44 -4.24 -14.77 -0.63
C GLY A 44 -4.85 -14.06 0.58
N ASP A 45 -4.09 -13.21 1.27
CA ASP A 45 -4.50 -12.39 2.41
C ASP A 45 -3.51 -11.22 2.60
N GLY A 46 -3.80 -10.27 3.49
CA GLY A 46 -2.89 -9.19 3.87
C GLY A 46 -3.07 -7.90 3.07
N THR A 47 -4.10 -7.82 2.24
CA THR A 47 -4.38 -6.70 1.33
C THR A 47 -4.66 -5.38 2.07
N THR A 48 -5.37 -5.46 3.20
CA THR A 48 -5.60 -4.31 4.07
C THR A 48 -4.29 -3.87 4.75
N THR A 49 -3.49 -4.83 5.23
CA THR A 49 -2.21 -4.55 5.89
C THR A 49 -1.24 -3.87 4.93
N SER A 50 -1.10 -4.38 3.70
CA SER A 50 -0.20 -3.79 2.70
C SER A 50 -0.63 -2.38 2.30
N THR A 51 -1.93 -2.14 2.16
CA THR A 51 -2.49 -0.81 1.89
C THR A 51 -2.14 0.21 2.98
N VAL A 52 -2.33 -0.17 4.26
CA VAL A 52 -2.02 0.70 5.40
C VAL A 52 -0.51 0.96 5.51
N LEU A 53 0.32 -0.06 5.31
CA LEU A 53 1.78 0.12 5.32
C LEU A 53 2.26 1.02 4.19
N ALA A 54 1.73 0.86 2.96
CA ALA A 54 2.06 1.71 1.84
C ALA A 54 1.71 3.17 2.12
N GLN A 55 0.52 3.43 2.66
CA GLN A 55 0.09 4.78 3.05
C GLN A 55 1.01 5.41 4.10
N ALA A 56 1.39 4.64 5.13
CA ALA A 56 2.31 5.12 6.17
C ALA A 56 3.71 5.43 5.61
N MET A 57 4.25 4.55 4.77
CA MET A 57 5.56 4.75 4.14
C MET A 57 5.59 6.00 3.24
N VAL A 58 4.55 6.20 2.43
CA VAL A 58 4.44 7.40 1.57
C VAL A 58 4.36 8.65 2.43
N ARG A 59 3.50 8.66 3.46
CA ARG A 59 3.32 9.81 4.35
C ARG A 59 4.62 10.21 5.04
N GLU A 60 5.29 9.27 5.70
CA GLU A 60 6.53 9.57 6.42
C GLU A 60 7.70 9.84 5.47
N GLY A 61 7.74 9.18 4.31
CA GLY A 61 8.72 9.45 3.26
C GLY A 61 8.63 10.90 2.77
N LEU A 62 7.43 11.35 2.37
CA LEU A 62 7.21 12.73 1.90
C LEU A 62 7.52 13.76 2.98
N ARG A 63 7.21 13.47 4.25
CA ARG A 63 7.57 14.33 5.39
C ARG A 63 9.08 14.52 5.50
N ASN A 64 9.87 13.45 5.39
CA ASN A 64 11.33 13.53 5.46
C ASN A 64 11.94 14.21 4.24
N VAL A 65 11.41 13.94 3.04
CA VAL A 65 11.84 14.64 1.81
C VAL A 65 11.60 16.14 1.93
N THR A 66 10.43 16.55 2.44
CA THR A 66 10.11 17.97 2.68
C THR A 66 11.06 18.62 3.70
N ALA A 67 11.57 17.84 4.67
CA ALA A 67 12.58 18.27 5.63
C ALA A 67 14.01 18.33 5.05
N GLY A 68 14.19 18.05 3.75
CA GLY A 68 15.47 18.12 3.04
C GLY A 68 16.25 16.80 2.97
N ALA A 69 15.68 15.68 3.41
CA ALA A 69 16.32 14.38 3.27
C ALA A 69 16.40 13.95 1.80
N ASN A 70 17.49 13.28 1.43
CA ASN A 70 17.68 12.75 0.07
C ASN A 70 16.70 11.56 -0.17
N PRO A 71 15.80 11.64 -1.18
CA PRO A 71 14.84 10.57 -1.47
C PRO A 71 15.48 9.21 -1.78
N MET A 72 16.61 9.21 -2.49
CA MET A 72 17.35 7.98 -2.82
C MET A 72 17.97 7.35 -1.57
N GLY A 73 18.43 8.19 -0.63
CA GLY A 73 18.93 7.73 0.66
C GLY A 73 17.83 7.08 1.50
N LEU A 74 16.65 7.71 1.55
CA LEU A 74 15.47 7.14 2.23
C LEU A 74 15.06 5.81 1.61
N LYS A 75 14.95 5.72 0.27
CA LYS A 75 14.63 4.48 -0.43
C LYS A 75 15.60 3.36 -0.07
N LYS A 76 16.91 3.62 -0.13
CA LYS A 76 17.92 2.62 0.23
C LYS A 76 17.78 2.15 1.68
N GLY A 77 17.53 3.07 2.61
CA GLY A 77 17.29 2.74 4.02
C GLY A 77 16.05 1.88 4.23
N ILE A 78 14.97 2.18 3.51
CA ILE A 78 13.74 1.36 3.52
C ILE A 78 14.02 -0.04 2.99
N GLU A 79 14.70 -0.18 1.85
CA GLU A 79 15.03 -1.47 1.24
C GLU A 79 15.86 -2.35 2.19
N THR A 80 16.94 -1.80 2.76
CA THR A 80 17.77 -2.52 3.74
C THR A 80 16.99 -2.92 5.00
N SER A 81 16.09 -2.05 5.47
CA SER A 81 15.28 -2.35 6.66
C SER A 81 14.26 -3.45 6.38
N VAL A 82 13.62 -3.43 5.21
CA VAL A 82 12.66 -4.47 4.79
C VAL A 82 13.35 -5.82 4.68
N GLU A 83 14.56 -5.89 4.11
CA GLU A 83 15.35 -7.12 4.04
C GLU A 83 15.63 -7.69 5.43
N ALA A 84 16.14 -6.85 6.35
CA ALA A 84 16.47 -7.26 7.71
C ALA A 84 15.24 -7.72 8.50
N ILE A 85 14.12 -7.00 8.40
CA ILE A 85 12.85 -7.36 9.05
C ILE A 85 12.31 -8.67 8.48
N SER A 86 12.36 -8.86 7.16
CA SER A 86 11.87 -10.08 6.51
C SER A 86 12.69 -11.31 6.91
N ALA A 87 14.01 -11.18 6.99
CA ALA A 87 14.88 -12.23 7.49
C ALA A 87 14.51 -12.59 8.95
N ARG A 88 14.35 -11.57 9.81
CA ARG A 88 13.98 -11.78 11.21
C ARG A 88 12.60 -12.43 11.37
N LEU A 89 11.61 -12.02 10.57
CA LEU A 89 10.27 -12.62 10.60
C LEU A 89 10.31 -14.09 10.17
N SER A 90 11.13 -14.42 9.17
CA SER A 90 11.34 -15.81 8.74
C SER A 90 11.97 -16.66 9.84
N ASP A 91 12.93 -16.13 10.60
CA ASP A 91 13.55 -16.83 11.73
C ASP A 91 12.60 -17.06 12.92
N MET A 92 11.49 -16.32 12.99
CA MET A 92 10.50 -16.41 14.05
C MET A 92 9.38 -17.41 13.74
N ALA A 93 9.28 -17.87 12.49
CA ALA A 93 8.30 -18.85 12.02
C ALA A 93 8.80 -20.28 12.29
#